data_AF-A0A8S3CXC4-F1
#
_entry.id   AF-A0A8S3CXC4-F1
#
_cell.length_a   1.000
_cell.length_b   1.000
_cell.length_c   1.000
_cell.angle_alpha   90.00
_cell.angle_beta   90.00
_cell.angle_gamma   90.00
#
_symmetry.space_group_name_H-M   'P 1'
#
loop_
_entity.id
_entity.type
_entity.pdbx_description
1 polymer ?
#
loop_
_entity_poly.entity_id
_entity_poly.type
_entity_poly.pdbx_seq_one_letter_code
_entity_poly.pdbx_strand_id
1 'polypeptide(L)'
;DTEKLRFLNYQFELYGENTSLINDVRARIKQQQMTNDERIKLQRLLRAMSNDDILNYLGSVDYVFTYLRNSVPETASETTTIQTFAENHIHSYACLNDNILSRPPFSTIQLQYIIDLYETIEENAFDKVLRAYVKKELTEETFTDEERERVRRQFPRMTFEKETIAKTLKSVDSWISMLRRLMIRVLNANISLNVPLQLYLERTDLWSDRVSDLDLETFQVDDDILLQHTYVILRGLEKKQESNNKLPQQQQQKTSEIQSKEGEQENFQTWFGNTAKVATKPKVLKPKIRV
;
A
#
# COMPACT_ATOMS: atom_id res chain seq x y z
N ASP A 1 -5.22 15.18 14.42
CA ASP A 1 -6.46 14.37 14.52
C ASP A 1 -6.59 13.25 13.48
N THR A 2 -5.87 13.29 12.35
CA THR A 2 -5.82 12.20 11.36
C THR A 2 -5.21 10.89 11.89
N GLU A 3 -4.23 10.97 12.79
CA GLU A 3 -3.62 9.79 13.43
C GLU A 3 -4.61 8.94 14.24
N LYS A 4 -5.54 9.61 14.95
CA LYS A 4 -6.59 8.92 15.73
C LYS A 4 -7.69 8.34 14.83
N LEU A 5 -7.98 9.00 13.71
CA LEU A 5 -8.93 8.54 12.70
C LEU A 5 -8.46 7.25 12.03
N ARG A 6 -7.17 7.17 11.68
CA ARG A 6 -6.56 5.93 11.16
C ARG A 6 -6.64 4.79 12.18
N PHE A 7 -6.43 5.10 13.46
CA PHE A 7 -6.53 4.13 14.55
C PHE A 7 -7.95 3.58 14.74
N LEU A 8 -8.97 4.43 14.56
CA LEU A 8 -10.37 4.02 14.66
C LEU A 8 -10.82 3.20 13.44
N ASN A 9 -10.43 3.57 12.22
CA ASN A 9 -10.88 2.88 11.00
C ASN A 9 -10.43 1.41 10.96
N TYR A 10 -9.13 1.12 11.14
CA TYR A 10 -8.65 -0.27 11.08
C TYR A 10 -9.19 -1.14 12.22
N GLN A 11 -9.52 -0.56 13.37
CA GLN A 11 -10.10 -1.31 14.48
C GLN A 11 -11.50 -1.85 14.16
N PHE A 12 -12.29 -1.20 13.29
CA PHE A 12 -13.62 -1.68 12.91
C PHE A 12 -13.63 -2.48 11.60
N GLU A 13 -12.63 -2.32 10.73
CA GLU A 13 -12.50 -3.08 9.49
C GLU A 13 -12.08 -4.53 9.72
N LEU A 14 -11.52 -4.86 10.89
CA LEU A 14 -10.98 -6.19 11.18
C LEU A 14 -11.96 -7.12 11.91
N TYR A 15 -13.16 -6.64 12.26
CA TYR A 15 -14.25 -7.44 12.82
C TYR A 15 -15.38 -7.65 11.79
N GLY A 16 -15.31 -8.74 11.04
CA GLY A 16 -16.35 -9.19 10.10
C GLY A 16 -16.24 -8.62 8.68
N GLU A 17 -16.81 -9.34 7.71
CA GLU A 17 -16.78 -8.99 6.27
C GLU A 17 -17.61 -7.75 5.90
N ASN A 18 -18.38 -7.19 6.85
CA ASN A 18 -19.40 -6.16 6.58
C ASN A 18 -18.93 -4.70 6.75
N THR A 19 -17.63 -4.44 6.92
CA THR A 19 -17.10 -3.07 7.10
C THR A 19 -15.82 -2.78 6.31
N SER A 20 -15.54 -3.50 5.21
CA SER A 20 -14.36 -3.19 4.38
C SER A 20 -14.59 -1.96 3.48
N LEU A 21 -13.88 -0.86 3.77
CA LEU A 21 -13.89 0.35 2.92
C LEU A 21 -13.50 0.04 1.47
N ILE A 22 -12.54 -0.86 1.26
CA ILE A 22 -12.09 -1.27 -0.09
C ILE A 22 -13.22 -1.96 -0.86
N ASN A 23 -13.91 -2.92 -0.23
CA ASN A 23 -14.99 -3.64 -0.90
C ASN A 23 -16.19 -2.72 -1.18
N ASP A 24 -16.49 -1.80 -0.27
CA ASP A 24 -17.51 -0.77 -0.47
C ASP A 24 -17.18 0.15 -1.66
N VAL A 25 -15.90 0.53 -1.83
CA VAL A 25 -15.45 1.31 -3.00
C VAL A 25 -15.52 0.46 -4.28
N ARG A 26 -15.10 -0.81 -4.25
CA ARG A 26 -15.19 -1.73 -5.42
C ARG A 26 -16.62 -1.92 -5.91
N ALA A 27 -17.58 -1.95 -5.00
CA ALA A 27 -19.00 -2.07 -5.34
C ALA A 27 -19.56 -0.82 -6.04
N ARG A 28 -18.88 0.33 -5.93
CA ARG A 28 -19.37 1.63 -6.41
C ARG A 28 -18.62 2.17 -7.63
N ILE A 29 -17.31 1.95 -7.71
CA ILE A 29 -16.47 2.41 -8.82
C ILE A 29 -15.66 1.22 -9.32
N LYS A 30 -15.74 0.94 -10.63
CA LYS A 30 -14.95 -0.11 -11.26
C LYS A 30 -13.46 0.20 -11.10
N GLN A 31 -12.77 -0.65 -10.35
CA GLN A 31 -11.34 -0.52 -10.10
C GLN A 31 -10.51 -1.22 -11.18
N GLN A 32 -9.31 -0.71 -11.39
CA GLN A 32 -8.29 -1.25 -12.27
C GLN A 32 -6.92 -1.09 -11.61
N GLN A 33 -5.98 -1.93 -12.04
CA GLN A 33 -4.57 -1.73 -11.73
C GLN A 33 -3.93 -0.71 -12.67
N MET A 34 -3.06 0.13 -12.12
CA MET A 34 -2.16 0.95 -12.93
C MET A 34 -1.24 0.06 -13.77
N THR A 35 -0.71 0.61 -14.85
CA THR A 35 0.32 -0.10 -15.62
C THR A 35 1.57 -0.32 -14.76
N ASN A 36 2.36 -1.35 -15.07
CA ASN A 36 3.59 -1.63 -14.34
C ASN A 36 4.54 -0.42 -14.31
N ASP A 37 4.63 0.33 -15.41
CA ASP A 37 5.48 1.52 -15.51
C ASP A 37 5.01 2.64 -14.57
N GLU A 38 3.70 2.87 -14.49
CA GLU A 38 3.12 3.84 -13.55
C GLU A 38 3.33 3.41 -12.10
N ARG A 39 3.13 2.13 -11.79
CA ARG A 39 3.36 1.59 -10.46
C ARG A 39 4.82 1.69 -10.03
N ILE A 40 5.78 1.39 -10.91
CA ILE A 40 7.22 1.56 -10.65
C ILE A 40 7.56 3.02 -10.36
N LYS A 41 7.01 3.95 -11.15
CA LYS A 41 7.20 5.40 -10.92
C LYS A 41 6.63 5.82 -9.57
N LEU A 42 5.42 5.38 -9.23
CA LEU A 42 4.77 5.65 -7.95
C LEU A 42 5.57 5.10 -6.78
N GLN A 43 6.00 3.84 -6.84
CA GLN A 43 6.83 3.20 -5.81
C GLN A 43 8.14 3.96 -5.58
N ARG A 44 8.80 4.42 -6.65
CA ARG A 44 10.03 5.23 -6.53
C ARG A 44 9.76 6.56 -5.81
N LEU A 45 8.64 7.22 -6.10
CA LEU A 45 8.24 8.45 -5.43
C LEU A 45 7.97 8.21 -3.94
N LEU A 46 7.15 7.21 -3.61
CA LEU A 46 6.82 6.86 -2.22
C LEU A 46 8.09 6.50 -1.41
N ARG A 47 9.03 5.78 -2.03
CA ARG A 47 10.33 5.48 -1.40
C ARG A 47 11.14 6.73 -1.05
N ALA A 48 11.03 7.80 -1.83
CA ALA A 48 11.74 9.06 -1.57
C ALA A 48 11.06 9.98 -0.54
N MET A 49 9.80 9.73 -0.17
CA MET A 49 9.04 10.58 0.77
C MET A 49 9.51 10.43 2.23
N SER A 50 9.15 11.38 3.09
CA SER A 50 9.31 11.18 4.53
C SER A 50 8.30 10.16 5.07
N ASN A 51 8.55 9.61 6.26
CA ASN A 51 7.60 8.70 6.91
C ASN A 51 6.28 9.42 7.24
N ASP A 52 6.34 10.66 7.72
CA ASP A 52 5.16 11.46 8.05
C ASP A 52 4.31 11.73 6.79
N ASP A 53 4.94 12.01 5.65
CA ASP A 53 4.22 12.19 4.39
C ASP A 53 3.47 10.93 3.98
N ILE A 54 4.10 9.75 4.08
CA ILE A 54 3.46 8.48 3.72
C ILE A 54 2.22 8.23 4.59
N LEU A 55 2.32 8.47 5.90
CA LEU A 55 1.20 8.29 6.83
C LEU A 55 0.07 9.29 6.55
N ASN A 56 0.43 10.53 6.19
CA ASN A 56 -0.54 11.55 5.81
C ASN A 56 -1.22 11.24 4.47
N TYR A 57 -0.50 10.70 3.47
CA TYR A 57 -1.09 10.21 2.21
C TYR A 57 -2.12 9.12 2.51
N LEU A 58 -1.75 8.14 3.33
CA LEU A 58 -2.61 7.02 3.66
C LEU A 58 -3.91 7.50 4.33
N GLY A 59 -3.81 8.34 5.36
CA GLY A 59 -4.99 8.92 6.01
C GLY A 59 -5.82 9.83 5.10
N SER A 60 -5.20 10.50 4.12
CA SER A 60 -5.92 11.31 3.13
C SER A 60 -6.73 10.44 2.17
N VAL A 61 -6.17 9.30 1.74
CA VAL A 61 -6.87 8.34 0.87
C VAL A 61 -8.00 7.64 1.63
N ASP A 62 -7.81 7.27 2.90
CA ASP A 62 -8.88 6.75 3.79
C ASP A 62 -10.07 7.69 3.85
N TYR A 63 -9.79 9.00 3.91
CA TYR A 63 -10.83 10.02 3.92
C TYR A 63 -11.60 10.04 2.60
N VAL A 64 -10.91 9.96 1.45
CA VAL A 64 -11.56 9.84 0.14
C VAL A 64 -12.40 8.56 0.04
N PHE A 65 -11.89 7.42 0.53
CA PHE A 65 -12.64 6.15 0.57
C PHE A 65 -13.94 6.27 1.37
N THR A 66 -13.89 6.97 2.51
CA THR A 66 -15.07 7.21 3.34
C THR A 66 -16.17 7.97 2.59
N TYR A 67 -15.80 8.95 1.75
CA TYR A 67 -16.77 9.67 0.93
C TYR A 67 -17.27 8.82 -0.22
N LEU A 68 -16.39 8.11 -0.94
CA LEU A 68 -16.78 7.18 -2.00
C LEU A 68 -17.77 6.12 -1.47
N ARG A 69 -17.52 5.58 -0.28
CA ARG A 69 -18.41 4.64 0.41
C ARG A 69 -19.79 5.21 0.70
N ASN A 70 -19.93 6.50 1.01
CA ASN A 70 -21.20 7.06 1.45
C ASN A 70 -21.96 7.73 0.29
N SER A 71 -21.25 8.42 -0.60
CA SER A 71 -21.81 9.23 -1.67
C SER A 71 -20.92 9.13 -2.91
N VAL A 72 -21.33 8.38 -3.92
CA VAL A 72 -20.83 8.58 -5.29
C VAL A 72 -21.87 9.43 -6.00
N PRO A 73 -21.60 10.71 -6.22
CA PRO A 73 -22.47 11.56 -7.04
C PRO A 73 -22.60 10.95 -8.43
N GLU A 74 -23.75 11.10 -9.08
CA GLU A 74 -23.97 10.63 -10.47
C GLU A 74 -22.91 11.17 -11.45
N THR A 75 -22.23 12.27 -11.09
CA THR A 75 -21.19 12.92 -11.88
C THR A 75 -19.79 12.34 -11.71
N ALA A 76 -19.54 11.50 -10.69
CA ALA A 76 -18.22 10.92 -10.45
C ALA A 76 -18.07 9.63 -11.27
N SER A 77 -17.26 9.70 -12.32
CA SER A 77 -16.90 8.56 -13.17
C SER A 77 -15.57 7.92 -12.75
N GLU A 78 -15.29 6.72 -13.26
CA GLU A 78 -13.98 6.04 -13.17
C GLU A 78 -12.81 6.95 -13.56
N THR A 79 -13.03 7.84 -14.52
CA THR A 79 -12.04 8.75 -15.10
C THR A 79 -11.88 10.06 -14.34
N THR A 80 -12.74 10.34 -13.36
CA THR A 80 -12.60 11.50 -12.48
C THR A 80 -11.32 11.37 -11.68
N THR A 81 -10.54 12.45 -11.54
CA THR A 81 -9.32 12.41 -10.72
C THR A 81 -9.64 12.52 -9.23
N ILE A 82 -8.76 12.00 -8.38
CA ILE A 82 -8.87 12.14 -6.92
C ILE A 82 -9.00 13.61 -6.52
N GLN A 83 -8.23 14.50 -7.15
CA GLN A 83 -8.29 15.94 -6.89
C GLN A 83 -9.67 16.50 -7.23
N THR A 84 -10.17 16.28 -8.46
CA THR A 84 -11.47 16.80 -8.89
C THR A 84 -12.59 16.27 -8.00
N PHE A 85 -12.54 15.00 -7.61
CA PHE A 85 -13.51 14.43 -6.69
C PHE A 85 -13.46 15.11 -5.32
N ALA A 86 -12.26 15.28 -4.75
CA ALA A 86 -12.07 15.94 -3.47
C ALA A 86 -12.58 17.38 -3.46
N GLU A 87 -12.24 18.16 -4.50
CA GLU A 87 -12.62 19.56 -4.64
C GLU A 87 -14.15 19.74 -4.75
N ASN A 88 -14.82 18.84 -5.46
CA ASN A 88 -16.24 18.95 -5.73
C ASN A 88 -17.13 18.37 -4.62
N HIS A 89 -16.66 17.39 -3.85
CA HIS A 89 -17.54 16.56 -3.01
C HIS A 89 -17.12 16.45 -1.54
N ILE A 90 -15.87 16.75 -1.19
CA ILE A 90 -15.39 16.58 0.18
C ILE A 90 -15.45 17.91 0.96
N HIS A 91 -15.54 19.06 0.28
CA HIS A 91 -15.70 20.44 0.79
C HIS A 91 -14.78 20.89 1.95
N SER A 92 -13.90 20.01 2.44
CA SER A 92 -12.91 20.22 3.49
C SER A 92 -11.54 20.42 2.85
N TYR A 93 -11.40 21.56 2.17
CA TYR A 93 -10.18 21.96 1.47
C TYR A 93 -8.94 21.92 2.38
N ALA A 94 -9.05 22.21 3.68
CA ALA A 94 -7.90 22.25 4.59
C ALA A 94 -7.18 20.89 4.77
N CYS A 95 -7.89 19.76 4.68
CA CYS A 95 -7.28 18.44 4.90
C CYS A 95 -6.59 17.88 3.64
N LEU A 96 -7.05 18.29 2.44
CA LEU A 96 -6.62 17.73 1.16
C LEU A 96 -5.81 18.72 0.31
N ASN A 97 -6.09 20.03 0.37
CA ASN A 97 -5.38 21.04 -0.44
C ASN A 97 -3.98 21.34 0.09
N ASP A 98 -3.77 21.32 1.41
CA ASP A 98 -2.59 22.00 1.95
C ASP A 98 -1.26 21.28 1.75
N ASN A 99 -1.17 19.97 1.46
CA ASN A 99 0.19 19.40 1.26
C ASN A 99 0.39 18.17 0.35
N ILE A 100 -0.61 17.35 0.05
CA ILE A 100 -0.29 15.94 -0.32
C ILE A 100 -1.08 15.42 -1.53
N LEU A 101 -2.41 15.30 -1.48
CA LEU A 101 -3.20 14.80 -2.62
C LEU A 101 -3.43 15.84 -3.73
N SER A 102 -3.11 17.13 -3.50
CA SER A 102 -3.15 18.18 -4.51
C SER A 102 -1.90 18.24 -5.39
N ARG A 103 -0.85 17.46 -5.07
CA ARG A 103 0.41 17.44 -5.82
C ARG A 103 0.46 16.28 -6.83
N PRO A 104 0.91 16.53 -8.07
CA PRO A 104 1.22 15.45 -9.00
C PRO A 104 2.29 14.50 -8.43
N PRO A 105 2.20 13.19 -8.71
CA PRO A 105 1.20 12.56 -9.58
C PRO A 105 -0.13 12.22 -8.86
N PHE A 106 -0.19 12.29 -7.54
CA PHE A 106 -1.33 11.82 -6.74
C PHE A 106 -2.64 12.52 -7.10
N SER A 107 -2.57 13.83 -7.36
CA SER A 107 -3.71 14.63 -7.77
C SER A 107 -4.31 14.24 -9.13
N THR A 108 -3.48 13.66 -10.00
CA THR A 108 -3.83 13.29 -11.38
C THR A 108 -4.33 11.86 -11.51
N ILE A 109 -4.20 11.05 -10.45
CA ILE A 109 -4.66 9.67 -10.46
C ILE A 109 -6.19 9.65 -10.53
N GLN A 110 -6.72 8.80 -11.42
CA GLN A 110 -8.15 8.60 -11.60
C GLN A 110 -8.73 7.68 -10.51
N LEU A 111 -10.02 7.86 -10.20
CA LEU A 111 -10.72 7.08 -9.16
C LEU A 111 -10.72 5.57 -9.43
N GLN A 112 -10.65 5.13 -10.70
CA GLN A 112 -10.48 3.71 -11.02
C GLN A 112 -9.17 3.10 -10.52
N TYR A 113 -8.16 3.90 -10.20
CA TYR A 113 -6.87 3.43 -9.72
C TYR A 113 -6.65 3.71 -8.23
N ILE A 114 -7.67 4.19 -7.51
CA ILE A 114 -7.51 4.66 -6.13
C ILE A 114 -7.21 3.52 -5.16
N ILE A 115 -7.75 2.32 -5.39
CA ILE A 115 -7.41 1.15 -4.58
C ILE A 115 -5.98 0.69 -4.84
N ASP A 116 -5.53 0.67 -6.11
CA ASP A 116 -4.15 0.31 -6.43
C ASP A 116 -3.13 1.31 -5.82
N LEU A 117 -3.48 2.61 -5.82
CA LEU A 117 -2.72 3.64 -5.11
C LEU A 117 -2.66 3.34 -3.61
N TYR A 118 -3.80 3.07 -2.98
CA TYR A 118 -3.90 2.80 -1.55
C TYR A 118 -3.08 1.57 -1.15
N GLU A 119 -3.23 0.46 -1.87
CA GLU A 119 -2.47 -0.78 -1.66
C GLU A 119 -0.96 -0.53 -1.79
N THR A 120 -0.54 0.25 -2.80
CA THR A 120 0.88 0.61 -2.98
C THR A 120 1.42 1.47 -1.83
N ILE A 121 0.62 2.40 -1.30
CA ILE A 121 0.99 3.20 -0.13
C ILE A 121 1.09 2.30 1.12
N GLU A 122 0.14 1.39 1.33
CA GLU A 122 0.21 0.42 2.44
C GLU A 122 1.49 -0.41 2.37
N GLU A 123 1.80 -1.02 1.23
CA GLU A 123 3.04 -1.80 1.08
C GLU A 123 4.30 -0.98 1.39
N ASN A 124 4.35 0.28 0.91
CA ASN A 124 5.48 1.17 1.15
C ASN A 124 5.58 1.62 2.62
N ALA A 125 4.45 1.92 3.25
CA ALA A 125 4.38 2.27 4.66
C ALA A 125 4.85 1.11 5.54
N PHE A 126 4.60 -0.14 5.13
CA PHE A 126 5.08 -1.31 5.85
C PHE A 126 6.60 -1.33 5.81
N ASP A 127 7.18 -1.25 4.61
CA ASP A 127 8.61 -1.34 4.41
C ASP A 127 9.40 -0.24 5.13
N LYS A 128 8.88 1.00 5.12
CA LYS A 128 9.60 2.17 5.64
C LYS A 128 9.31 2.52 7.09
N VAL A 129 8.07 2.32 7.52
CA VAL A 129 7.64 2.73 8.85
C VAL A 129 7.56 1.50 9.73
N LEU A 130 6.64 0.59 9.42
CA LEU A 130 6.21 -0.43 10.38
C LEU A 130 7.17 -1.62 10.51
N ARG A 131 8.00 -1.90 9.50
CA ARG A 131 8.98 -3.00 9.53
C ARG A 131 9.96 -2.85 10.70
N ALA A 132 10.30 -1.62 11.09
CA ALA A 132 11.17 -1.35 12.23
C ALA A 132 10.46 -1.40 13.60
N TYR A 133 9.12 -1.37 13.61
CA TYR A 133 8.28 -1.34 14.81
C TYR A 133 7.36 -2.57 14.93
N VAL A 134 7.67 -3.65 14.21
CA VAL A 134 6.95 -4.93 14.38
C VAL A 134 7.05 -5.29 15.86
N LYS A 135 5.90 -5.39 16.54
CA LYS A 135 5.82 -5.72 17.97
C LYS A 135 6.66 -6.96 18.23
N LYS A 136 7.35 -7.03 19.38
CA LYS A 136 8.19 -8.19 19.74
C LYS A 136 7.45 -9.51 19.55
N GLU A 137 6.17 -9.55 19.91
CA GLU A 137 5.21 -10.66 19.75
C GLU A 137 5.04 -11.18 18.30
N LEU A 138 5.39 -10.36 17.31
CA LEU A 138 5.34 -10.66 15.89
C LEU A 138 6.73 -10.82 15.27
N THR A 139 7.80 -10.73 16.07
CA THR A 139 9.16 -10.91 15.57
C THR A 139 9.53 -12.39 15.53
N GLU A 140 10.55 -12.73 14.75
CA GLU A 140 11.08 -14.10 14.74
C GLU A 140 11.62 -14.55 16.11
N GLU A 141 11.96 -13.60 17.00
CA GLU A 141 12.59 -13.86 18.29
C GLU A 141 11.66 -14.50 19.31
N THR A 142 10.34 -14.42 19.11
CA THR A 142 9.35 -15.04 20.01
C THR A 142 9.09 -16.51 19.69
N PHE A 143 9.65 -17.03 18.60
CA PHE A 143 9.43 -18.39 18.13
C PHE A 143 10.72 -19.20 18.12
N THR A 144 10.64 -20.49 18.43
CA THR A 144 11.80 -21.39 18.31
C THR A 144 12.21 -21.52 16.84
N ASP A 145 13.45 -21.95 16.59
CA ASP A 145 13.92 -22.20 15.23
C ASP A 145 13.08 -23.30 14.55
N GLU A 146 12.67 -24.32 15.29
CA GLU A 146 11.83 -25.41 14.80
C GLU A 146 10.45 -24.90 14.37
N GLU A 147 9.83 -24.02 15.16
CA GLU A 147 8.53 -23.44 14.83
C GLU A 147 8.62 -22.53 13.60
N ARG A 148 9.67 -21.70 13.53
CA ARG A 148 9.90 -20.84 12.36
C ARG A 148 10.08 -21.66 11.09
N GLU A 149 10.87 -22.73 11.16
CA GLU A 149 11.12 -23.60 10.02
C GLU A 149 9.86 -24.40 9.62
N ARG A 150 9.10 -24.88 10.61
CA ARG A 150 7.82 -25.54 10.40
C ARG A 150 6.86 -24.65 9.59
N VAL A 151 6.61 -23.44 10.06
CA VAL A 151 5.71 -22.48 9.42
C VAL A 151 6.20 -22.13 8.01
N ARG A 152 7.50 -21.84 7.84
CA ARG A 152 8.09 -21.50 6.53
C ARG A 152 7.99 -22.63 5.50
N ARG A 153 7.95 -23.90 5.94
CA ARG A 153 7.79 -25.06 5.06
C ARG A 153 6.32 -25.37 4.76
N GLN A 154 5.46 -25.31 5.78
CA GLN A 154 4.05 -25.68 5.63
C GLN A 154 3.29 -24.64 4.81
N PHE A 155 3.48 -23.35 5.08
CA PHE A 155 2.70 -22.29 4.44
C PHE A 155 2.79 -22.32 2.90
N PRO A 156 3.97 -22.39 2.25
CA PRO A 156 4.06 -22.50 0.79
C PRO A 156 3.33 -23.71 0.20
N ARG A 157 3.45 -24.87 0.85
CA ARG A 157 2.85 -26.15 0.40
C ARG A 157 1.33 -26.11 0.41
N MET A 158 0.75 -25.41 1.37
CA MET A 158 -0.71 -25.23 1.49
C MET A 158 -1.24 -24.12 0.57
N THR A 159 -0.36 -23.24 0.09
CA THR A 159 -0.71 -22.06 -0.70
C THR A 159 -0.14 -22.16 -2.12
N PHE A 160 0.75 -21.26 -2.54
CA PHE A 160 1.16 -21.11 -3.95
C PHE A 160 1.88 -22.32 -4.55
N GLU A 161 2.44 -23.23 -3.74
CA GLU A 161 3.03 -24.47 -4.25
C GLU A 161 1.99 -25.58 -4.48
N LYS A 162 0.80 -25.47 -3.89
CA LYS A 162 -0.28 -26.47 -4.03
C LYS A 162 -0.68 -26.59 -5.49
N GLU A 163 -0.77 -27.81 -6.02
CA GLU A 163 -1.05 -28.03 -7.45
C GLU A 163 -2.39 -27.44 -7.88
N THR A 164 -3.40 -27.53 -7.02
CA THR A 164 -4.77 -27.09 -7.30
C THR A 164 -5.02 -25.60 -7.06
N ILE A 165 -4.02 -24.82 -6.65
CA ILE A 165 -4.24 -23.41 -6.35
C ILE A 165 -4.53 -22.61 -7.64
N ALA A 166 -5.41 -21.62 -7.52
CA ALA A 166 -5.71 -20.68 -8.58
C ALA A 166 -4.45 -20.04 -9.16
N LYS A 167 -4.45 -19.83 -10.49
CA LYS A 167 -3.30 -19.27 -11.22
C LYS A 167 -2.92 -17.87 -10.74
N THR A 168 -3.92 -17.07 -10.34
CA THR A 168 -3.75 -15.71 -9.80
C THR A 168 -2.97 -15.72 -8.48
N LEU A 169 -3.06 -16.81 -7.71
CA LEU A 169 -2.39 -17.00 -6.43
C LEU A 169 -1.07 -17.79 -6.53
N LYS A 170 -0.60 -18.16 -7.72
CA LYS A 170 0.70 -18.83 -7.91
C LYS A 170 1.89 -17.90 -7.67
N SER A 171 1.70 -16.59 -7.79
CA SER A 171 2.78 -15.62 -7.67
C SER A 171 3.13 -15.35 -6.21
N VAL A 172 4.39 -15.59 -5.84
CA VAL A 172 4.92 -15.25 -4.51
C VAL A 172 4.77 -13.74 -4.22
N ASP A 173 4.86 -12.89 -5.23
CA ASP A 173 4.70 -11.44 -5.08
C ASP A 173 3.31 -11.05 -4.57
N SER A 174 2.28 -11.77 -5.00
CA SER A 174 0.90 -11.53 -4.55
C SER A 174 0.74 -11.84 -3.06
N TRP A 175 1.36 -12.92 -2.59
CA TRP A 175 1.39 -13.28 -1.17
C TRP A 175 2.18 -12.27 -0.33
N ILE A 176 3.36 -11.86 -0.79
CA ILE A 176 4.16 -10.83 -0.11
C ILE A 176 3.36 -9.53 0.01
N SER A 177 2.74 -9.09 -1.08
CA SER A 177 1.93 -7.86 -1.13
C SER A 177 0.73 -7.92 -0.18
N MET A 178 0.00 -9.04 -0.18
CA MET A 178 -1.11 -9.28 0.75
C MET A 178 -0.63 -9.29 2.21
N LEU A 179 0.45 -10.02 2.54
CA LEU A 179 0.97 -10.11 3.90
C LEU A 179 1.47 -8.75 4.42
N ARG A 180 2.08 -7.91 3.57
CA ARG A 180 2.48 -6.54 3.95
C ARG A 180 1.27 -5.68 4.32
N ARG A 181 0.21 -5.72 3.49
CA ARG A 181 -1.05 -5.02 3.78
C ARG A 181 -1.67 -5.53 5.06
N LEU A 182 -1.79 -6.85 5.24
CA LEU A 182 -2.30 -7.46 6.47
C LEU A 182 -1.53 -6.96 7.70
N MET A 183 -0.19 -6.95 7.64
CA MET A 183 0.63 -6.45 8.74
C MET A 183 0.34 -4.99 9.08
N ILE A 184 0.10 -4.11 8.11
CA ILE A 184 -0.31 -2.72 8.39
C ILE A 184 -1.61 -2.66 9.18
N ARG A 185 -2.61 -3.42 8.73
CA ARG A 185 -3.95 -3.37 9.33
C ARG A 185 -3.93 -3.97 10.73
N VAL A 186 -3.18 -5.05 10.93
CA VAL A 186 -3.09 -5.77 12.22
C VAL A 186 -2.17 -5.07 13.23
N LEU A 187 -1.00 -4.56 12.83
CA LEU A 187 -0.04 -3.95 13.76
C LEU A 187 -0.62 -2.72 14.47
N ASN A 188 -1.50 -1.99 13.77
CA ASN A 188 -2.13 -0.77 14.28
C ASN A 188 -3.44 -1.03 15.04
N ALA A 189 -3.95 -2.27 15.04
CA ALA A 189 -5.22 -2.62 15.69
C ALA A 189 -5.00 -3.34 17.03
N ASN A 190 -5.98 -3.25 17.93
CA ASN A 190 -5.98 -3.99 19.19
C ASN A 190 -6.64 -5.37 18.97
N ILE A 191 -5.90 -6.28 18.33
CA ILE A 191 -6.39 -7.60 17.90
C ILE A 191 -5.55 -8.68 18.56
N SER A 192 -6.20 -9.78 18.95
CA SER A 192 -5.51 -10.99 19.39
C SER A 192 -4.72 -11.59 18.24
N LEU A 193 -3.42 -11.81 18.45
CA LEU A 193 -2.57 -12.47 17.45
C LEU A 193 -2.66 -14.00 17.50
N ASN A 194 -3.35 -14.54 18.51
CA ASN A 194 -3.59 -15.97 18.72
C ASN A 194 -4.89 -16.41 18.04
N VAL A 195 -5.04 -16.06 16.76
CA VAL A 195 -6.19 -16.42 15.93
C VAL A 195 -5.68 -17.04 14.62
N PRO A 196 -6.40 -17.99 14.01
CA PRO A 196 -5.98 -18.60 12.74
C PRO A 196 -5.73 -17.54 11.66
N LEU A 197 -4.60 -17.66 10.95
CA LEU A 197 -4.26 -16.76 9.85
C LEU A 197 -5.28 -16.88 8.69
N GLN A 198 -5.85 -18.07 8.49
CA GLN A 198 -6.83 -18.36 7.43
C GLN A 198 -7.98 -17.35 7.40
N LEU A 199 -8.49 -16.92 8.57
CA LEU A 199 -9.58 -15.94 8.69
C LEU A 199 -9.27 -14.60 8.01
N TYR A 200 -7.99 -14.25 7.86
CA TYR A 200 -7.55 -13.06 7.16
C TYR A 200 -7.20 -13.34 5.71
N LEU A 201 -6.73 -14.55 5.39
CA LEU A 201 -6.40 -14.90 4.01
C LEU A 201 -7.64 -15.00 3.11
N GLU A 202 -8.80 -15.29 3.67
CA GLU A 202 -10.09 -15.36 2.94
C GLU A 202 -10.69 -13.98 2.66
N ARG A 203 -10.11 -12.90 3.20
CA ARG A 203 -10.62 -11.55 3.03
C ARG A 203 -10.24 -10.95 1.67
N THR A 204 -11.21 -10.76 0.80
CA THR A 204 -11.03 -10.16 -0.53
C THR A 204 -10.43 -8.75 -0.52
N ASP A 205 -10.60 -7.98 0.54
CA ASP A 205 -10.05 -6.62 0.67
C ASP A 205 -8.54 -6.55 0.92
N LEU A 206 -7.91 -7.68 1.24
CA LEU A 206 -6.46 -7.81 1.37
C LEU A 206 -5.79 -8.26 0.07
N TRP A 207 -6.59 -8.70 -0.91
CA TRP A 207 -6.11 -9.10 -2.22
C TRP A 207 -6.38 -7.99 -3.24
N SER A 208 -5.59 -7.97 -4.30
CA SER A 208 -5.86 -7.07 -5.42
C SER A 208 -7.09 -7.55 -6.21
N ASP A 209 -7.65 -6.66 -7.02
CA ASP A 209 -8.81 -6.86 -7.91
C ASP A 209 -8.73 -8.07 -8.87
N ARG A 210 -7.57 -8.72 -8.97
CA ARG A 210 -7.37 -9.93 -9.78
C ARG A 210 -7.71 -11.24 -9.08
N VAL A 211 -7.95 -11.21 -7.77
CA VAL A 211 -8.26 -12.40 -6.97
C VAL A 211 -9.75 -12.42 -6.65
N SER A 212 -10.44 -13.49 -7.04
CA SER A 212 -11.86 -13.72 -6.78
C SER A 212 -12.08 -14.60 -5.55
N ASP A 213 -13.30 -14.63 -5.01
CA ASP A 213 -13.67 -15.54 -3.91
C ASP A 213 -13.38 -17.01 -4.28
N LEU A 214 -13.67 -17.41 -5.51
CA LEU A 214 -13.37 -18.75 -6.03
C LEU A 214 -11.87 -19.05 -6.05
N ASP A 215 -11.02 -18.05 -6.25
CA ASP A 215 -9.58 -18.25 -6.16
C ASP A 215 -9.17 -18.53 -4.71
N LEU A 216 -9.79 -17.85 -3.74
CA LEU A 216 -9.52 -18.01 -2.32
C LEU A 216 -9.93 -19.39 -1.79
N GLU A 217 -10.98 -19.99 -2.34
CA GLU A 217 -11.40 -21.38 -2.04
C GLU A 217 -10.35 -22.44 -2.42
N THR A 218 -9.34 -22.10 -3.23
CA THR A 218 -8.36 -23.08 -3.71
C THR A 218 -7.26 -23.44 -2.71
N PHE A 219 -7.13 -22.71 -1.60
CA PHE A 219 -6.17 -22.97 -0.54
C PHE A 219 -6.84 -23.03 0.84
N GLN A 220 -6.18 -23.70 1.78
CA GLN A 220 -6.57 -23.71 3.18
C GLN A 220 -5.29 -23.87 4.01
N VAL A 221 -5.08 -22.97 4.95
CA VAL A 221 -3.95 -22.97 5.87
C VAL A 221 -4.40 -23.56 7.21
N ASP A 222 -3.58 -24.43 7.79
CA ASP A 222 -3.86 -25.07 9.08
C ASP A 222 -4.11 -24.04 10.19
N ASP A 223 -5.05 -24.35 11.10
CA ASP A 223 -5.49 -23.45 12.19
C ASP A 223 -4.38 -23.12 13.19
N ASP A 224 -3.32 -23.92 13.25
CA ASP A 224 -2.16 -23.69 14.09
C ASP A 224 -1.16 -22.68 13.48
N ILE A 225 -1.32 -22.32 12.21
CA ILE A 225 -0.68 -21.15 11.62
C ILE A 225 -1.53 -19.93 11.96
N LEU A 226 -1.21 -19.35 13.11
CA LEU A 226 -1.84 -18.16 13.67
C LEU A 226 -1.35 -16.84 13.05
N LEU A 227 -2.11 -15.76 13.27
CA LEU A 227 -1.80 -14.40 12.81
C LEU A 227 -0.43 -13.90 13.32
N GLN A 228 0.00 -14.34 14.50
CA GLN A 228 1.33 -14.03 15.01
C GLN A 228 2.48 -14.52 14.10
N HIS A 229 2.25 -15.53 13.26
CA HIS A 229 3.26 -16.08 12.36
C HIS A 229 3.42 -15.28 11.05
N THR A 230 2.58 -14.28 10.80
CA THR A 230 2.54 -13.51 9.53
C THR A 230 3.91 -12.96 9.15
N TYR A 231 4.65 -12.39 10.11
CA TYR A 231 5.98 -11.84 9.82
C TYR A 231 7.03 -12.93 9.51
N VAL A 232 6.99 -14.07 10.21
CA VAL A 232 7.87 -15.22 9.95
C VAL A 232 7.68 -15.73 8.51
N ILE A 233 6.41 -15.82 8.08
CA ILE A 233 6.04 -16.21 6.72
C ILE A 233 6.57 -15.18 5.73
N LEU A 234 6.25 -13.91 5.92
CA LEU A 234 6.68 -12.82 5.05
C LEU A 234 8.20 -12.83 4.84
N ARG A 235 8.98 -12.94 5.92
CA ARG A 235 10.45 -13.02 5.85
C ARG A 235 10.94 -14.26 5.10
N GLY A 236 10.28 -15.40 5.26
CA GLY A 236 10.56 -16.62 4.52
C GLY A 236 10.36 -16.44 3.01
N LEU A 237 9.26 -15.79 2.62
CA LEU A 237 8.93 -15.53 1.22
C LEU A 237 9.89 -14.51 0.58
N GLU A 238 10.23 -13.44 1.29
CA GLU A 238 11.22 -12.44 0.82
C GLU A 238 12.58 -13.08 0.53
N LYS A 239 13.06 -13.93 1.45
CA LYS A 239 14.32 -14.67 1.24
C LYS A 239 14.25 -15.58 0.01
N LYS A 240 13.14 -16.29 -0.18
CA LYS A 240 12.93 -17.16 -1.35
C LYS A 240 12.96 -16.36 -2.65
N GLN A 241 12.34 -15.18 -2.66
CA GLN A 241 12.35 -14.28 -3.82
C GLN A 241 13.77 -13.77 -4.12
N GLU A 242 14.52 -13.35 -3.10
CA GLU A 242 15.93 -12.93 -3.26
C GLU A 242 16.82 -14.05 -3.79
N SER A 243 16.62 -15.29 -3.34
CA SER A 243 17.35 -16.46 -3.84
C SER A 243 17.05 -16.75 -5.31
N ASN A 244 15.78 -16.63 -5.73
CA ASN A 244 15.38 -16.84 -7.13
C ASN A 244 15.93 -15.74 -8.06
N ASN A 245 15.98 -14.49 -7.59
CA ASN A 245 16.50 -13.37 -8.37
C ASN A 245 18.03 -13.37 -8.50
N LYS A 246 18.75 -14.11 -7.66
CA LYS A 246 20.22 -14.27 -7.74
C LYS A 246 20.67 -15.35 -8.76
N LEU A 247 19.73 -16.06 -9.38
CA LEU A 247 19.96 -17.05 -10.44
C LEU A 247 19.42 -16.51 -11.78
N PRO A 248 20.03 -15.43 -12.33
CA PRO A 248 21.04 -15.64 -13.38
C PRO A 248 22.03 -14.46 -13.51
N GLN A 249 23.13 -14.44 -12.75
CA GLN A 249 24.25 -13.51 -13.01
C GLN A 249 25.64 -14.18 -13.11
N GLN A 250 25.72 -15.50 -13.03
CA GLN A 250 27.00 -16.22 -13.21
C GLN A 250 27.31 -16.60 -14.66
N GLN A 251 26.52 -16.18 -15.66
CA GLN A 251 26.81 -16.42 -17.09
C GLN A 251 27.07 -15.15 -17.92
N GLN A 252 27.08 -13.95 -17.34
CA GLN A 252 27.36 -12.70 -18.09
C GLN A 252 28.66 -11.97 -17.70
N GLN A 253 29.47 -12.51 -16.79
CA GLN A 253 30.76 -11.92 -16.41
C GLN A 253 31.94 -12.25 -17.36
N LYS A 254 31.69 -12.69 -18.60
CA LYS A 254 32.76 -12.94 -19.59
C LYS A 254 32.68 -12.14 -20.89
N THR A 255 31.76 -11.18 -21.02
CA THR A 255 31.61 -10.46 -22.32
C THR A 255 31.50 -8.94 -22.22
N SER A 256 31.67 -8.32 -21.04
CA SER A 256 31.43 -6.88 -20.87
C SER A 256 32.68 -6.02 -20.66
N GLU A 257 33.89 -6.60 -20.68
CA GLU A 257 35.14 -5.83 -20.54
C GLU A 257 35.58 -5.05 -21.80
N ILE A 258 34.81 -5.06 -22.90
CA ILE A 258 35.25 -4.42 -24.18
C ILE A 258 34.46 -3.16 -24.56
N GLN A 259 33.38 -2.78 -23.87
CA GLN A 259 32.63 -1.56 -24.23
C GLN A 259 32.42 -0.61 -23.05
N SER A 260 33.52 -0.34 -22.35
CA SER A 260 33.64 0.85 -21.49
C SER A 260 34.50 1.87 -22.22
N LYS A 261 33.87 2.71 -23.05
CA LYS A 261 34.31 4.07 -23.40
C LYS A 261 33.34 4.69 -24.40
N GLU A 262 32.84 5.87 -24.03
CA GLU A 262 32.20 6.93 -24.83
C GLU A 262 30.71 7.18 -24.52
N GLY A 263 30.45 8.37 -23.94
CA GLY A 263 29.16 9.07 -24.05
C GLY A 263 28.41 9.35 -22.74
N GLU A 264 28.95 10.20 -21.87
CA GLU A 264 28.15 10.97 -20.90
C GLU A 264 27.44 12.16 -21.58
N GLN A 265 26.25 12.52 -21.07
CA GLN A 265 25.48 13.77 -21.28
C GLN A 265 24.83 13.90 -22.68
N GLU A 266 23.53 14.15 -22.87
CA GLU A 266 22.65 15.15 -22.26
C GLU A 266 21.21 14.95 -22.80
N ASN A 267 20.18 15.00 -21.93
CA ASN A 267 18.89 15.70 -22.14
C ASN A 267 17.87 15.30 -21.06
N PHE A 268 18.08 15.83 -19.85
CA PHE A 268 17.05 15.98 -18.84
C PHE A 268 16.68 17.47 -18.78
N GLN A 269 15.76 17.90 -19.63
CA GLN A 269 15.12 19.21 -19.50
C GLN A 269 13.61 19.08 -19.69
N THR A 270 12.90 19.82 -18.83
CA THR A 270 11.46 20.16 -18.83
C THR A 270 10.45 19.31 -18.05
N TRP A 271 10.62 19.16 -16.73
CA TRP A 271 9.46 19.06 -15.80
C TRP A 271 9.58 19.97 -14.56
N PHE A 272 10.70 20.68 -14.39
CA PHE A 272 10.89 21.65 -13.30
C PHE A 272 11.08 23.06 -13.87
N GLY A 273 10.05 23.88 -13.75
CA GLY A 273 10.09 25.29 -14.10
C GLY A 273 8.99 26.06 -13.39
N ASN A 274 9.39 26.77 -12.33
CA ASN A 274 8.69 27.86 -11.62
C ASN A 274 7.72 27.49 -10.49
N THR A 275 8.30 27.25 -9.31
CA THR A 275 7.75 27.85 -8.08
C THR A 275 8.85 28.53 -7.30
N ALA A 276 8.67 29.84 -7.08
CA ALA A 276 8.96 30.60 -5.84
C ALA A 276 9.52 32.00 -6.12
N LYS A 277 8.65 33.01 -6.05
CA LYS A 277 8.91 34.26 -5.31
C LYS A 277 7.58 34.85 -4.83
N VAL A 278 7.05 34.33 -3.72
CA VAL A 278 6.13 35.12 -2.90
C VAL A 278 6.95 35.64 -1.73
N ALA A 279 7.42 36.88 -1.89
CA ALA A 279 8.04 37.63 -0.81
C ALA A 279 6.95 38.08 0.17
N THR A 280 7.08 37.63 1.41
CA THR A 280 6.35 38.16 2.56
C THR A 280 6.74 39.62 2.79
N LYS A 281 5.75 40.52 2.77
CA LYS A 281 5.85 41.85 3.41
C LYS A 281 4.81 41.93 4.52
N PRO A 282 5.19 42.28 5.76
CA PRO A 282 4.24 42.46 6.86
C PRO A 282 3.40 43.74 6.66
N LYS A 283 2.08 43.62 6.84
CA LYS A 283 1.15 44.75 6.93
C LYS A 283 1.34 45.45 8.28
N VAL A 284 1.84 46.70 8.25
CA VAL A 284 1.78 47.60 9.40
C VAL A 284 0.39 48.26 9.42
N LEU A 285 -0.41 47.95 10.43
CA LEU A 285 -1.65 48.65 10.76
C LEU A 285 -1.31 50.03 11.34
N LYS A 286 -1.76 51.12 10.70
CA LYS A 286 -1.78 52.46 11.31
C LYS A 286 -3.15 52.71 11.94
N PRO A 287 -3.23 53.24 13.18
CA PRO A 287 -4.50 53.59 13.81
C PRO A 287 -5.07 54.87 13.17
N LYS A 288 -6.36 54.85 12.82
CA LYS A 288 -7.11 56.08 12.51
C LYS A 288 -7.56 56.72 13.82
N ILE A 289 -6.94 57.84 14.16
CA ILE A 289 -7.44 58.80 15.15
C ILE A 289 -8.59 59.56 14.50
N ARG A 290 -9.77 59.56 15.12
CA ARG A 290 -10.88 60.48 14.79
C ARG A 290 -10.57 61.84 15.41
N VAL A 291 -10.68 62.90 14.61
CA VAL A 291 -10.93 64.27 15.06
C VAL A 291 -12.26 64.67 14.44
#